data_AF-A0A229S3K6-F1
#
_entry.id   AF-A0A229S3K6-F1
#
_cell.length_a   1.000
_cell.length_b   1.000
_cell.length_c   1.000
_cell.angle_alpha   90.00
_cell.angle_beta   90.00
_cell.angle_gamma   90.00
#
_symmetry.space_group_name_H-M   'P 1'
#
loop_
_entity.id
_entity.type
_entity.pdbx_description
1 polymer ?
#
loop_
_entity_poly.entity_id
_entity_poly.type
_entity_poly.pdbx_seq_one_letter_code
_entity_poly.pdbx_strand_id
1 'polypeptide(L)'
;MYRVFEALDELVTIVEEARGVPMTSSCVVPRGDTLELLDDIRDALPGEVDDAQDVLDKRDQLIQTARTEAAETVTTANTEADRTVADAQAEAERILADARARAEQMMGDAHGEAERMVAAGQAEFQNLTDRSRAESERMIQAGRDAYDRAIEDGRAEQARLVAQTEVVQAAHGEAARIVDEAHVEADKQRTDCDAYVDGKLAEFSELLATTLRTVDSGRNHLRSPVNLPGNSRTSLYDYQA
;
A
#
# COMPACT_ATOMS: atom_id res chain seq x y z
N MET A 1 -67.17 88.03 -15.69
CA MET A 1 -66.20 88.41 -16.73
C MET A 1 -66.79 89.24 -17.86
N TYR A 2 -67.94 88.86 -18.45
CA TYR A 2 -68.41 89.46 -19.71
C TYR A 2 -68.76 90.96 -19.65
N ARG A 3 -69.29 91.46 -18.53
CA ARG A 3 -69.83 92.83 -18.44
C ARG A 3 -68.76 93.93 -18.47
N VAL A 4 -67.58 93.70 -17.87
CA VAL A 4 -66.47 94.65 -17.92
C VAL A 4 -65.89 94.77 -19.32
N PHE A 5 -65.69 93.63 -20.00
CA PHE A 5 -65.20 93.62 -21.38
C PHE A 5 -66.22 94.23 -22.35
N GLU A 6 -67.50 93.92 -22.18
CA GLU A 6 -68.59 94.50 -22.97
C GLU A 6 -68.67 96.03 -22.81
N ALA A 7 -68.62 96.54 -21.58
CA ALA A 7 -68.64 97.98 -21.33
C ALA A 7 -67.37 98.69 -21.84
N LEU A 8 -66.20 98.02 -21.80
CA LEU A 8 -64.96 98.54 -22.39
C LEU A 8 -65.03 98.59 -23.93
N ASP A 9 -65.54 97.54 -24.57
CA ASP A 9 -65.69 97.48 -26.03
C ASP A 9 -66.71 98.52 -26.53
N GLU A 10 -67.80 98.71 -25.80
CA GLU A 10 -68.80 99.74 -26.10
C GLU A 10 -68.22 101.15 -25.91
N LEU A 11 -67.42 101.37 -24.85
CA LEU A 11 -66.73 102.63 -24.62
C LEU A 11 -65.71 102.94 -25.74
N VAL A 12 -64.96 101.93 -26.18
CA VAL A 12 -64.05 102.05 -27.33
C VAL A 12 -64.82 102.42 -28.59
N THR A 13 -65.94 101.74 -28.86
CA THR A 13 -66.79 102.02 -30.03
C THR A 13 -67.30 103.46 -30.03
N ILE A 14 -67.79 103.95 -28.89
CA ILE A 14 -68.25 105.34 -28.73
C ILE A 14 -67.12 106.34 -28.99
N VAL A 15 -65.90 106.04 -28.56
CA VAL A 15 -64.73 106.90 -28.78
C VAL A 15 -64.25 106.86 -30.23
N GLU A 16 -64.31 105.71 -30.89
CA GLU A 16 -63.93 105.53 -32.31
C GLU A 16 -64.92 106.24 -33.26
N GLU A 17 -66.22 106.21 -32.96
CA GLU A 17 -67.27 106.87 -33.76
C GLU A 17 -67.46 108.35 -33.40
N ALA A 18 -66.73 108.85 -32.40
CA ALA A 18 -66.89 110.20 -31.88
C ALA A 18 -66.57 111.29 -32.93
N ARG A 19 -67.42 112.33 -32.98
CA ARG A 19 -67.28 113.42 -33.95
C ARG A 19 -66.14 114.35 -33.56
N GLY A 20 -65.12 114.48 -34.42
CA GLY A 20 -63.99 115.40 -34.23
C GLY A 20 -64.38 116.88 -34.28
N VAL A 21 -63.72 117.72 -33.48
CA VAL A 21 -63.89 119.18 -33.48
C VAL A 21 -62.85 119.83 -34.41
N PRO A 22 -63.26 120.69 -35.37
CA PRO A 22 -62.35 121.25 -36.39
C PRO A 22 -61.16 122.02 -35.77
N MET A 23 -59.97 121.85 -36.37
CA MET A 23 -58.72 122.47 -35.94
C MET A 23 -58.26 122.11 -34.50
N THR A 24 -58.72 120.98 -33.95
CA THR A 24 -58.27 120.44 -32.66
C THR A 24 -58.08 118.92 -32.72
N SER A 25 -57.36 118.34 -31.75
CA SER A 25 -57.25 116.88 -31.55
C SER A 25 -58.39 116.31 -30.68
N SER A 26 -59.46 117.09 -30.45
CA SER A 26 -60.54 116.72 -29.54
C SER A 26 -61.73 116.14 -30.29
N CYS A 27 -62.37 115.13 -29.71
CA CYS A 27 -63.64 114.58 -30.18
C CYS A 27 -64.77 114.88 -29.18
N VAL A 28 -66.00 114.94 -29.69
CA VAL A 28 -67.21 115.10 -28.87
C VAL A 28 -67.80 113.72 -28.64
N VAL A 29 -67.84 113.32 -27.37
CA VAL A 29 -68.47 112.07 -26.91
C VAL A 29 -69.75 112.37 -26.13
N PRO A 30 -70.78 111.50 -26.20
CA PRO A 30 -71.97 111.59 -25.36
C PRO A 30 -71.61 111.36 -23.89
N ARG A 31 -71.45 112.46 -23.14
CA ARG A 31 -70.99 112.43 -21.75
C ARG A 31 -71.81 111.50 -20.84
N GLY A 32 -73.12 111.40 -21.04
CA GLY A 32 -73.99 110.53 -20.24
C GLY A 32 -73.61 109.06 -20.41
N ASP A 33 -73.70 108.56 -21.64
CA ASP A 33 -73.41 107.18 -22.01
C ASP A 33 -71.96 106.78 -21.66
N THR A 34 -70.99 107.69 -21.88
CA THR A 34 -69.58 107.45 -21.51
C THR A 34 -69.39 107.29 -19.99
N LEU A 35 -70.09 108.11 -19.18
CA LEU A 35 -70.01 108.00 -17.72
C LEU A 35 -70.74 106.76 -17.20
N GLU A 36 -71.84 106.36 -17.84
CA GLU A 36 -72.58 105.15 -17.48
C GLU A 36 -71.73 103.89 -17.71
N LEU A 37 -71.05 103.79 -18.86
CA LEU A 37 -70.12 102.70 -19.13
C LEU A 37 -68.92 102.68 -18.18
N LEU A 38 -68.36 103.86 -17.85
CA LEU A 38 -67.29 103.96 -16.87
C LEU A 38 -67.74 103.56 -15.45
N ASP A 39 -68.98 103.88 -15.07
CA ASP A 39 -69.57 103.46 -13.80
C ASP A 39 -69.83 101.95 -13.77
N ASP A 40 -70.34 101.37 -14.86
CA ASP A 40 -70.50 99.91 -15.01
C ASP A 40 -69.16 99.17 -14.93
N ILE A 41 -68.11 99.71 -15.56
CA ILE A 41 -66.74 99.20 -15.44
C ILE A 41 -66.24 99.34 -14.00
N ARG A 42 -66.44 100.49 -13.36
CA ARG A 42 -66.00 100.77 -11.99
C ARG A 42 -66.66 99.83 -10.98
N ASP A 43 -67.93 99.50 -11.18
CA ASP A 43 -68.70 98.69 -10.24
C ASP A 43 -68.45 97.19 -10.46
N ALA A 44 -68.15 96.76 -11.69
CA ALA A 44 -67.90 95.36 -12.01
C ALA A 44 -66.42 94.93 -11.92
N LEU A 45 -65.45 95.81 -12.21
CA LEU A 45 -64.01 95.48 -12.17
C LEU A 45 -63.52 94.93 -10.82
N PRO A 46 -63.86 95.52 -9.67
CA PRO A 46 -63.35 95.07 -8.39
C PRO A 46 -63.69 93.60 -8.10
N GLY A 47 -64.91 93.16 -8.45
CA GLY A 47 -65.33 91.77 -8.26
C GLY A 47 -64.56 90.80 -9.16
N GLU A 48 -64.33 91.16 -10.42
CA GLU A 48 -63.56 90.30 -11.34
C GLU A 48 -62.08 90.19 -10.93
N VAL A 49 -61.51 91.27 -10.37
CA VAL A 49 -60.14 91.27 -9.85
C VAL A 49 -60.04 90.46 -8.56
N ASP A 50 -61.05 90.50 -7.70
CA ASP A 50 -61.15 89.68 -6.48
C ASP A 50 -61.25 88.19 -6.84
N ASP A 51 -62.15 87.82 -7.76
CA ASP A 51 -62.28 86.44 -8.26
C ASP A 51 -60.96 85.92 -8.87
N ALA A 52 -60.24 86.77 -9.62
CA ALA A 52 -58.95 86.42 -10.18
C ALA A 52 -57.87 86.21 -9.10
N GLN A 53 -57.88 87.03 -8.04
CA GLN A 53 -56.99 86.86 -6.89
C GLN A 53 -57.30 85.57 -6.14
N ASP A 54 -58.57 85.25 -5.89
CA ASP A 54 -58.99 84.00 -5.25
C ASP A 54 -58.49 82.77 -6.00
N VAL A 55 -58.55 82.78 -7.34
CA VAL A 55 -58.04 81.69 -8.16
C VAL A 55 -56.51 81.57 -8.05
N LEU A 56 -55.78 82.68 -8.03
CA LEU A 56 -54.33 82.69 -7.87
C LEU A 56 -53.92 82.18 -6.48
N ASP A 57 -54.59 82.62 -5.43
CA ASP A 57 -54.35 82.18 -4.05
C ASP A 57 -54.62 80.69 -3.90
N LYS A 58 -55.74 80.21 -4.48
CA LYS A 58 -56.08 78.79 -4.48
C LYS A 58 -55.08 77.95 -5.27
N ARG A 59 -54.60 78.44 -6.40
CA ARG A 59 -53.52 77.79 -7.18
C ARG A 59 -52.25 77.70 -6.34
N ASP A 60 -51.85 78.78 -5.69
CA ASP A 60 -50.62 78.82 -4.89
C ASP A 60 -50.73 77.89 -3.68
N GLN A 61 -51.89 77.84 -3.03
CA GLN A 61 -52.18 76.87 -1.98
C GLN A 61 -52.09 75.42 -2.49
N LEU A 62 -52.69 75.10 -3.64
CA LEU A 62 -52.63 73.77 -4.25
C LEU A 62 -51.19 73.36 -4.58
N ILE A 63 -50.41 74.26 -5.17
CA ILE A 63 -48.99 74.02 -5.47
C ILE A 63 -48.20 73.75 -4.19
N GLN A 64 -48.45 74.51 -3.12
CA GLN A 64 -47.75 74.34 -1.86
C GLN A 64 -48.11 73.01 -1.18
N THR A 65 -49.38 72.62 -1.17
CA THR A 65 -49.81 71.31 -0.67
C THR A 65 -49.19 70.18 -1.47
N ALA A 66 -49.30 70.23 -2.81
CA ALA A 66 -48.73 69.20 -3.68
C ALA A 66 -47.21 69.05 -3.51
N ARG A 67 -46.48 70.16 -3.35
CA ARG A 67 -45.03 70.13 -3.05
C ARG A 67 -44.73 69.50 -1.70
N THR A 68 -45.53 69.78 -0.69
CA THR A 68 -45.35 69.23 0.67
C THR A 68 -45.62 67.73 0.66
N GLU A 69 -46.73 67.30 0.07
CA GLU A 69 -47.08 65.87 -0.05
C GLU A 69 -46.04 65.09 -0.88
N ALA A 70 -45.55 65.68 -1.98
CA ALA A 70 -44.49 65.08 -2.76
C ALA A 70 -43.18 64.93 -1.96
N ALA A 71 -42.81 65.94 -1.18
CA ALA A 71 -41.63 65.90 -0.33
C ALA A 71 -41.74 64.83 0.78
N GLU A 72 -42.91 64.72 1.42
CA GLU A 72 -43.18 63.66 2.40
C GLU A 72 -43.15 62.28 1.77
N THR A 73 -43.74 62.11 0.58
CA THR A 73 -43.76 60.84 -0.14
C THR A 73 -42.34 60.39 -0.48
N VAL A 74 -41.51 61.29 -1.02
CA VAL A 74 -40.10 61.00 -1.35
C VAL A 74 -39.30 60.67 -0.10
N THR A 75 -39.50 61.41 0.99
CA THR A 75 -38.79 61.17 2.26
C THR A 75 -39.15 59.80 2.85
N THR A 76 -40.44 59.45 2.82
CA THR A 76 -40.93 58.16 3.29
C THR A 76 -40.39 57.02 2.43
N ALA A 77 -40.46 57.15 1.10
CA ALA A 77 -39.94 56.15 0.17
C ALA A 77 -38.42 55.94 0.34
N ASN A 78 -37.66 57.02 0.53
CA ASN A 78 -36.22 56.91 0.79
C ASN A 78 -35.93 56.20 2.12
N THR A 79 -36.69 56.52 3.17
CA THR A 79 -36.53 55.88 4.49
C THR A 79 -36.86 54.37 4.43
N GLU A 80 -37.90 53.99 3.70
CA GLU A 80 -38.26 52.59 3.48
C GLU A 80 -37.23 51.85 2.63
N ALA A 81 -36.68 52.50 1.60
CA ALA A 81 -35.62 51.94 0.78
C ALA A 81 -34.36 51.69 1.62
N ASP A 82 -33.93 52.66 2.42
CA ASP A 82 -32.77 52.54 3.30
C ASP A 82 -32.95 51.41 4.32
N ARG A 83 -34.14 51.30 4.93
CA ARG A 83 -34.47 50.20 5.84
C ARG A 83 -34.40 48.85 5.13
N THR A 84 -34.98 48.73 3.94
CA THR A 84 -34.98 47.48 3.17
C THR A 84 -33.56 47.04 2.82
N VAL A 85 -32.70 47.98 2.41
CA VAL A 85 -31.29 47.70 2.11
C VAL A 85 -30.55 47.25 3.36
N ALA A 86 -30.74 47.94 4.49
CA ALA A 86 -30.10 47.57 5.76
C ALA A 86 -30.52 46.17 6.23
N ASP A 87 -31.82 45.84 6.15
CA ASP A 87 -32.34 44.52 6.53
C ASP A 87 -31.77 43.43 5.62
N ALA A 88 -31.74 43.66 4.29
CA ALA A 88 -31.17 42.72 3.33
C ALA A 88 -29.67 42.51 3.55
N GLN A 89 -28.91 43.56 3.87
CA GLN A 89 -27.48 43.47 4.20
C GLN A 89 -27.26 42.65 5.48
N ALA A 90 -28.04 42.91 6.53
CA ALA A 90 -27.94 42.16 7.80
C ALA A 90 -28.31 40.67 7.62
N GLU A 91 -29.28 40.35 6.77
CA GLU A 91 -29.60 38.97 6.42
C GLU A 91 -28.48 38.30 5.63
N ALA A 92 -27.93 38.98 4.61
CA ALA A 92 -26.82 38.46 3.81
C ALA A 92 -25.59 38.18 4.67
N GLU A 93 -25.24 39.07 5.60
CA GLU A 93 -24.14 38.88 6.55
C GLU A 93 -24.36 37.65 7.43
N ARG A 94 -25.59 37.45 7.92
CA ARG A 94 -25.96 36.28 8.73
C ARG A 94 -25.84 34.97 7.96
N ILE A 95 -26.32 34.95 6.71
CA ILE A 95 -26.22 33.78 5.82
C ILE A 95 -24.75 33.45 5.56
N LEU A 96 -23.93 34.47 5.26
CA LEU A 96 -22.49 34.28 5.03
C LEU A 96 -21.78 33.78 6.28
N ALA A 97 -22.12 34.28 7.47
CA ALA A 97 -21.54 33.82 8.72
C ALA A 97 -21.90 32.35 9.01
N ASP A 98 -23.17 31.95 8.84
CA ASP A 98 -23.61 30.57 9.01
C ASP A 98 -22.96 29.63 7.98
N ALA A 99 -22.91 30.04 6.72
CA ALA A 99 -22.26 29.27 5.66
C ALA A 99 -20.76 29.05 5.94
N ARG A 100 -20.05 30.08 6.43
CA ARG A 100 -18.65 29.98 6.84
C ARG A 100 -18.47 29.03 8.02
N ALA A 101 -19.30 29.16 9.06
CA ALA A 101 -19.23 28.28 10.23
C ALA A 101 -19.45 26.80 9.85
N ARG A 102 -20.42 26.52 8.98
CA ARG A 102 -20.67 25.16 8.47
C ARG A 102 -19.50 24.64 7.62
N ALA A 103 -18.89 25.49 6.80
CA ALA A 103 -17.73 25.11 6.01
C ALA A 103 -16.52 24.80 6.89
N GLU A 104 -16.26 25.61 7.92
CA GLU A 104 -15.21 25.38 8.91
C GLU A 104 -15.43 24.07 9.67
N GLN A 105 -16.66 23.79 10.09
CA GLN A 105 -17.01 22.52 10.71
C GLN A 105 -16.76 21.34 9.78
N MET A 106 -17.25 21.40 8.53
CA MET A 106 -17.04 20.32 7.55
C MET A 106 -15.56 20.09 7.26
N MET A 107 -14.76 21.14 7.13
CA MET A 107 -13.32 21.03 6.94
C MET A 107 -12.64 20.42 8.17
N GLY A 108 -13.05 20.80 9.38
CA GLY A 108 -12.55 20.21 10.62
C GLY A 108 -12.85 18.71 10.73
N ASP A 109 -14.09 18.32 10.42
CA ASP A 109 -14.52 16.92 10.42
C ASP A 109 -13.74 16.09 9.38
N ALA A 110 -13.61 16.61 8.15
CA ALA A 110 -12.86 15.97 7.08
C ALA A 110 -11.37 15.85 7.41
N HIS A 111 -10.77 16.86 8.03
CA HIS A 111 -9.37 16.81 8.46
C HIS A 111 -9.18 15.77 9.56
N GLY A 112 -10.06 15.75 10.56
CA GLY A 112 -10.04 14.75 11.62
C GLY A 112 -10.25 13.32 11.09
N GLU A 113 -11.08 13.12 10.07
CA GLU A 113 -11.24 11.83 9.42
C GLU A 113 -9.99 11.41 8.64
N ALA A 114 -9.38 12.33 7.89
CA ALA A 114 -8.13 12.09 7.18
C ALA A 114 -7.00 11.70 8.15
N GLU A 115 -6.85 12.40 9.27
CA GLU A 115 -5.88 12.06 10.32
C GLU A 115 -6.11 10.65 10.89
N ARG A 116 -7.36 10.30 11.18
CA ARG A 116 -7.72 8.95 11.65
C ARG A 116 -7.38 7.88 10.62
N MET A 117 -7.65 8.13 9.34
CA MET A 117 -7.36 7.20 8.26
C MET A 117 -5.85 6.98 8.09
N VAL A 118 -5.06 8.06 8.13
CA VAL A 118 -3.60 7.98 8.05
C VAL A 118 -3.04 7.22 9.25
N ALA A 119 -3.51 7.51 10.47
CA ALA A 119 -3.08 6.81 11.67
C ALA A 119 -3.41 5.31 11.63
N ALA A 120 -4.62 4.95 11.18
CA ALA A 120 -5.02 3.56 10.99
C ALA A 120 -4.13 2.86 9.95
N GLY A 121 -3.91 3.48 8.80
CA GLY A 121 -3.04 2.93 7.75
C GLY A 121 -1.60 2.74 8.20
N GLN A 122 -1.04 3.67 8.97
CA GLN A 122 0.30 3.54 9.54
C GLN A 122 0.39 2.38 10.55
N ALA A 123 -0.63 2.22 11.41
CA ALA A 123 -0.67 1.13 12.37
C ALA A 123 -0.78 -0.25 11.69
N GLU A 124 -1.62 -0.37 10.65
CA GLU A 124 -1.74 -1.59 9.86
C GLU A 124 -0.44 -1.92 9.12
N PHE A 125 0.17 -0.91 8.49
CA PHE A 125 1.44 -1.07 7.79
C PHE A 125 2.55 -1.54 8.73
N GLN A 126 2.64 -0.94 9.92
CA GLN A 126 3.61 -1.33 10.94
C GLN A 126 3.38 -2.77 11.39
N ASN A 127 2.14 -3.16 11.68
CA ASN A 127 1.79 -4.52 12.07
C ASN A 127 2.17 -5.54 10.99
N LEU A 128 1.84 -5.25 9.72
CA LEU A 128 2.18 -6.11 8.59
C LEU A 128 3.70 -6.26 8.43
N THR A 129 4.43 -5.15 8.53
CA THR A 129 5.90 -5.14 8.43
C THR A 129 6.53 -5.96 9.55
N ASP A 130 6.06 -5.79 10.80
CA ASP A 130 6.58 -6.53 11.95
C ASP A 130 6.28 -8.03 11.84
N ARG A 131 5.07 -8.40 11.42
CA ARG A 131 4.70 -9.80 11.16
C ARG A 131 5.55 -10.42 10.07
N SER A 132 5.74 -9.71 8.95
CA SER A 132 6.53 -10.19 7.83
C SER A 132 8.01 -10.36 8.21
N ARG A 133 8.57 -9.41 8.97
CA ARG A 133 9.93 -9.53 9.51
C ARG A 133 10.07 -10.74 10.43
N ALA A 134 9.14 -10.92 11.38
CA ALA A 134 9.16 -12.05 12.30
C ALA A 134 8.96 -13.41 11.58
N GLU A 135 8.16 -13.45 10.51
CA GLU A 135 8.02 -14.64 9.67
C GLU A 135 9.29 -14.93 8.86
N SER A 136 9.90 -13.90 8.27
CA SER A 136 11.16 -14.02 7.54
C SER A 136 12.29 -14.53 8.43
N GLU A 137 12.41 -14.00 9.64
CA GLU A 137 13.39 -14.46 10.64
C GLU A 137 13.17 -15.92 11.02
N ARG A 138 11.91 -16.33 11.25
CA ARG A 138 11.56 -17.74 11.52
C ARG A 138 11.92 -18.65 10.35
N MET A 139 11.68 -18.23 9.12
CA MET A 139 12.04 -19.00 7.92
C MET A 139 13.55 -19.16 7.78
N ILE A 140 14.32 -18.09 8.01
CA ILE A 140 15.79 -18.15 7.98
C ILE A 140 16.30 -19.11 9.06
N GLN A 141 15.76 -19.02 10.28
CA GLN A 141 16.18 -19.91 11.37
C GLN A 141 15.84 -21.38 11.06
N ALA A 142 14.61 -21.66 10.63
CA ALA A 142 14.22 -23.01 10.23
C ALA A 142 15.08 -23.55 9.08
N GLY A 143 15.46 -22.69 8.13
CA GLY A 143 16.38 -23.03 7.03
C GLY A 143 17.78 -23.38 7.54
N ARG A 144 18.32 -22.62 8.50
CA ARG A 144 19.61 -22.93 9.15
C ARG A 144 19.55 -24.26 9.90
N ASP A 145 18.51 -24.48 10.71
CA ASP A 145 18.35 -25.71 11.47
C ASP A 145 18.17 -26.95 10.56
N ALA A 146 17.52 -26.78 9.41
CA ALA A 146 17.40 -27.84 8.40
C ALA A 146 18.74 -28.10 7.68
N TYR A 147 19.47 -27.04 7.36
CA TYR A 147 20.80 -27.14 6.75
C TYR A 147 21.78 -27.87 7.68
N ASP A 148 21.84 -27.49 8.96
CA ASP A 148 22.74 -28.10 9.93
C ASP A 148 22.45 -29.60 10.11
N ARG A 149 21.17 -29.97 10.19
CA ARG A 149 20.74 -31.39 10.20
C ARG A 149 21.17 -32.14 8.95
N ALA A 150 20.98 -31.55 7.77
CA ALA A 150 21.38 -32.20 6.51
C ALA A 150 22.91 -32.41 6.42
N ILE A 151 23.71 -31.48 6.97
CA ILE A 151 25.16 -31.64 7.07
C ILE A 151 25.53 -32.75 8.05
N GLU A 152 24.86 -32.83 9.20
CA GLU A 152 25.08 -33.89 10.19
C GLU A 152 24.73 -35.28 9.62
N ASP A 153 23.55 -35.41 9.01
CA ASP A 153 23.11 -36.64 8.34
C ASP A 153 24.08 -37.03 7.21
N GLY A 154 24.52 -36.06 6.41
CA GLY A 154 25.49 -36.29 5.33
C GLY A 154 26.86 -36.77 5.85
N ARG A 155 27.34 -36.22 6.96
CA ARG A 155 28.58 -36.67 7.62
C ARG A 155 28.43 -38.06 8.21
N ALA A 156 27.30 -38.37 8.83
CA ALA A 156 27.02 -39.69 9.37
C ALA A 156 26.98 -40.75 8.25
N GLU A 157 26.34 -40.44 7.13
CA GLU A 157 26.28 -41.33 5.97
C GLU A 157 27.65 -41.49 5.30
N GLN A 158 28.42 -40.40 5.16
CA GLN A 158 29.80 -40.47 4.68
C GLN A 158 30.65 -41.40 5.56
N ALA A 159 30.58 -41.27 6.88
CA ALA A 159 31.31 -42.13 7.81
C ALA A 159 30.88 -43.60 7.67
N ARG A 160 29.58 -43.87 7.49
CA ARG A 160 29.05 -45.22 7.25
C ARG A 160 29.62 -45.85 5.99
N LEU A 161 29.68 -45.10 4.88
CA LEU A 161 30.21 -45.58 3.60
C LEU A 161 31.73 -45.83 3.64
N VAL A 162 32.48 -44.96 4.32
CA VAL A 162 33.93 -45.15 4.52
C VAL A 162 34.19 -46.42 5.33
N ALA A 163 33.48 -46.61 6.45
CA ALA A 163 33.62 -47.82 7.28
C ALA A 163 33.32 -49.11 6.49
N GLN A 164 32.27 -49.12 5.65
CA GLN A 164 31.97 -50.26 4.78
C GLN A 164 33.11 -50.54 3.78
N THR A 165 33.70 -49.48 3.21
CA THR A 165 34.81 -49.61 2.26
C THR A 165 36.07 -50.17 2.95
N GLU A 166 36.38 -49.70 4.16
CA GLU A 166 37.52 -50.20 4.95
C GLU A 166 37.35 -51.68 5.31
N VAL A 167 36.14 -52.11 5.70
CA VAL A 167 35.85 -53.52 5.96
C VAL A 167 36.07 -54.38 4.71
N VAL A 168 35.62 -53.91 3.54
CA VAL A 168 35.83 -54.62 2.26
C VAL A 168 37.32 -54.72 1.92
N GLN A 169 38.09 -53.64 2.09
CA GLN A 169 39.53 -53.66 1.84
C GLN A 169 40.26 -54.60 2.81
N ALA A 170 39.94 -54.56 4.10
CA ALA A 170 40.51 -55.45 5.10
C ALA A 170 40.17 -56.92 4.81
N ALA A 171 38.92 -57.22 4.42
CA ALA A 171 38.49 -58.56 4.03
C ALA A 171 39.25 -59.07 2.79
N HIS A 172 39.48 -58.22 1.77
CA HIS A 172 40.29 -58.58 0.62
C HIS A 172 41.77 -58.82 0.99
N GLY A 173 42.34 -57.99 1.86
CA GLY A 173 43.70 -58.18 2.36
C GLY A 173 43.87 -59.48 3.14
N GLU A 174 42.92 -59.79 4.03
CA GLU A 174 42.94 -61.03 4.81
C GLU A 174 42.71 -62.26 3.93
N ALA A 175 41.81 -62.17 2.94
CA ALA A 175 41.62 -63.23 1.96
C ALA A 175 42.91 -63.53 1.18
N ALA A 176 43.63 -62.48 0.74
CA ALA A 176 44.92 -62.65 0.07
C ALA A 176 45.95 -63.32 1.00
N ARG A 177 46.02 -62.89 2.28
CA ARG A 177 46.90 -63.49 3.28
C ARG A 177 46.60 -64.98 3.51
N ILE A 178 45.33 -65.35 3.63
CA ILE A 178 44.89 -66.75 3.81
C ILE A 178 45.26 -67.59 2.58
N VAL A 179 45.07 -67.05 1.37
CA VAL A 179 45.44 -67.75 0.13
C VAL A 179 46.96 -67.97 0.05
N ASP A 180 47.75 -66.95 0.36
CA ASP A 180 49.21 -67.06 0.38
C ASP A 180 49.68 -68.08 1.44
N GLU A 181 49.12 -68.04 2.65
CA GLU A 181 49.41 -69.00 3.72
C GLU A 181 49.04 -70.43 3.33
N ALA A 182 47.87 -70.63 2.72
CA ALA A 182 47.42 -71.93 2.23
C ALA A 182 48.32 -72.46 1.11
N HIS A 183 48.83 -71.60 0.22
CA HIS A 183 49.81 -71.99 -0.80
C HIS A 183 51.13 -72.44 -0.17
N VAL A 184 51.65 -71.68 0.80
CA VAL A 184 52.88 -72.04 1.53
C VAL A 184 52.70 -73.36 2.29
N GLU A 185 51.56 -73.55 2.96
CA GLU A 185 51.28 -74.79 3.68
C GLU A 185 51.11 -75.97 2.72
N ALA A 186 50.44 -75.79 1.58
CA ALA A 186 50.28 -76.83 0.57
C ALA A 186 51.63 -77.27 -0.01
N ASP A 187 52.53 -76.32 -0.30
CA ASP A 187 53.87 -76.63 -0.81
C ASP A 187 54.72 -77.32 0.27
N LYS A 188 54.58 -76.92 1.54
CA LYS A 188 55.19 -77.62 2.66
C LYS A 188 54.66 -79.05 2.80
N GLN A 189 53.34 -79.26 2.77
CA GLN A 189 52.73 -80.59 2.85
C GLN A 189 53.16 -81.48 1.69
N ARG A 190 53.29 -80.94 0.47
CA ARG A 190 53.85 -81.66 -0.67
C ARG A 190 55.28 -82.10 -0.41
N THR A 191 56.12 -81.17 0.05
CA THR A 191 57.53 -81.46 0.38
C THR A 191 57.67 -82.51 1.48
N ASP A 192 56.86 -82.39 2.54
CA ASP A 192 56.83 -83.34 3.65
C ASP A 192 56.32 -84.73 3.19
N CYS A 193 55.31 -84.77 2.31
CA CYS A 193 54.81 -86.00 1.71
C CYS A 193 55.85 -86.67 0.81
N ASP A 194 56.52 -85.91 -0.05
CA ASP A 194 57.59 -86.40 -0.91
C ASP A 194 58.74 -86.98 -0.07
N ALA A 195 59.16 -86.29 0.99
CA ALA A 195 60.17 -86.77 1.91
C ALA A 195 59.74 -88.04 2.66
N TYR A 196 58.47 -88.12 3.08
CA TYR A 196 57.92 -89.31 3.73
C TYR A 196 57.86 -90.51 2.77
N VAL A 197 57.42 -90.31 1.53
CA VAL A 197 57.39 -91.35 0.49
C VAL A 197 58.81 -91.84 0.20
N ASP A 198 59.77 -90.93 0.02
CA ASP A 198 61.18 -91.28 -0.20
C ASP A 198 61.75 -92.08 0.98
N GLY A 199 61.50 -91.65 2.22
CA GLY A 199 61.88 -92.38 3.42
C GLY A 199 61.30 -93.80 3.49
N LYS A 200 60.00 -93.97 3.16
CA LYS A 200 59.36 -95.28 3.14
C LYS A 200 59.89 -96.17 2.01
N LEU A 201 60.20 -95.61 0.84
CA LEU A 201 60.86 -96.33 -0.24
C LEU A 201 62.28 -96.76 0.14
N ALA A 202 63.02 -95.92 0.86
CA ALA A 202 64.35 -96.25 1.38
C ALA A 202 64.30 -97.38 2.42
N GLU A 203 63.39 -97.31 3.40
CA GLU A 203 63.16 -98.40 4.37
C GLU A 203 62.77 -99.71 3.65
N PHE A 204 61.88 -99.63 2.66
CA PHE A 204 61.47 -100.79 1.88
C PHE A 204 62.63 -101.39 1.07
N SER A 205 63.48 -100.53 0.49
CA SER A 205 64.72 -100.94 -0.19
C SER A 205 65.68 -101.66 0.76
N GLU A 206 65.87 -101.15 1.97
CA GLU A 206 66.71 -101.79 2.99
C GLU A 206 66.13 -103.14 3.44
N LEU A 207 64.82 -103.22 3.61
CA LEU A 207 64.12 -104.46 3.96
C LEU A 207 64.30 -105.51 2.85
N LEU A 208 64.14 -105.13 1.58
CA LEU A 208 64.39 -106.01 0.44
C LEU A 208 65.86 -106.45 0.38
N ALA A 209 66.81 -105.54 0.61
CA ALA A 209 68.25 -105.88 0.65
C ALA A 209 68.58 -106.87 1.78
N THR A 210 67.96 -106.71 2.95
CA THR A 210 68.13 -107.63 4.09
C THR A 210 67.46 -108.97 3.82
N THR A 211 66.30 -108.97 3.16
CA THR A 211 65.61 -110.20 2.73
C THR A 211 66.45 -110.95 1.71
N LEU A 212 67.03 -110.26 0.72
CA LEU A 212 68.00 -110.82 -0.23
C LEU A 212 69.21 -111.43 0.47
N ARG A 213 69.82 -110.74 1.45
CA ARG A 213 70.93 -111.29 2.27
C ARG A 213 70.54 -112.54 3.05
N THR A 214 69.32 -112.58 3.58
CA THR A 214 68.78 -113.75 4.28
C THR A 214 68.59 -114.93 3.32
N VAL A 215 68.08 -114.67 2.11
CA VAL A 215 67.96 -115.68 1.05
C VAL A 215 69.33 -116.19 0.60
N ASP A 216 70.33 -115.32 0.43
CA ASP A 216 71.70 -115.73 0.09
C ASP A 216 72.37 -116.55 1.20
N SER A 217 72.14 -116.19 2.48
CA SER A 217 72.63 -116.97 3.63
C SER A 217 71.98 -118.35 3.70
N GLY A 218 70.66 -118.44 3.45
CA GLY A 218 69.94 -119.72 3.32
C GLY A 218 70.45 -120.56 2.16
N ARG A 219 70.81 -119.93 1.03
CA ARG A 219 71.45 -120.61 -0.11
C ARG A 219 72.85 -121.12 0.21
N ASN A 220 73.64 -120.39 0.98
CA ASN A 220 74.97 -120.84 1.39
C ASN A 220 74.91 -121.98 2.43
N HIS A 221 73.91 -121.99 3.32
CA HIS A 221 73.67 -123.09 4.26
C HIS A 221 73.28 -124.41 3.57
N LEU A 222 72.61 -124.36 2.42
CA LEU A 222 72.30 -125.54 1.59
C LEU A 222 73.48 -126.05 0.75
N ARG A 223 74.67 -125.45 0.91
CA ARG A 223 75.88 -125.74 0.12
C ARG A 223 77.05 -126.36 0.90
N SER A 224 76.85 -126.94 2.10
CA SER A 224 77.91 -127.73 2.78
C SER A 224 77.41 -129.02 3.47
N PRO A 225 77.98 -130.21 3.17
CA PRO A 225 77.50 -131.53 3.65
C PRO A 225 78.39 -132.23 4.71
N VAL A 226 77.75 -133.11 5.53
CA VAL A 226 78.22 -134.40 6.15
C VAL A 226 79.46 -134.35 7.09
N ASN A 227 79.58 -135.05 8.24
CA ASN A 227 78.77 -135.96 9.07
C ASN A 227 79.59 -136.32 10.35
N LEU A 228 78.90 -136.84 11.38
CA LEU A 228 79.25 -137.30 12.75
C LEU A 228 80.56 -138.14 12.95
N PRO A 229 81.08 -138.46 14.19
CA PRO A 229 80.31 -138.76 15.43
C PRO A 229 80.91 -138.48 16.84
N GLY A 230 79.96 -138.44 17.79
CA GLY A 230 79.93 -139.00 19.15
C GLY A 230 81.18 -139.39 19.98
N ASN A 231 81.18 -138.86 21.20
CA ASN A 231 81.55 -139.48 22.49
C ASN A 231 82.96 -139.23 23.06
N SER A 232 83.02 -138.32 24.04
CA SER A 232 83.57 -138.51 25.41
C SER A 232 84.63 -137.49 25.85
N ARG A 233 84.41 -136.97 27.07
CA ARG A 233 85.37 -136.36 28.01
C ARG A 233 85.88 -134.96 27.66
N THR A 234 85.89 -134.09 28.67
CA THR A 234 87.11 -133.63 29.36
C THR A 234 86.79 -132.30 30.07
N SER A 235 87.12 -132.28 31.36
CA SER A 235 87.02 -131.14 32.26
C SER A 235 88.19 -130.18 32.03
N LEU A 236 87.98 -128.89 32.31
CA LEU A 236 88.81 -128.04 33.16
C LEU A 236 88.96 -126.60 32.62
N TYR A 237 88.52 -125.67 33.48
CA TYR A 237 89.19 -124.43 33.91
C TYR A 237 89.48 -123.25 32.96
N ASP A 238 89.54 -122.11 33.66
CA ASP A 238 90.09 -120.78 33.39
C ASP A 238 89.36 -119.87 32.40
N TYR A 239 88.93 -118.66 32.77
CA TYR A 239 89.56 -117.50 33.43
C TYR A 239 90.38 -116.63 32.46
N GLN A 240 90.04 -115.34 32.50
CA GLN A 240 90.81 -114.15 32.16
C GLN A 240 90.78 -113.53 30.73
N ALA A 241 90.48 -112.22 30.81
CA ALA A 241 90.68 -111.08 29.90
C ALA A 241 89.73 -110.96 28.69
#